data_AF-A0A6V8ENP6-F1
#
_entry.id   AF-A0A6V8ENP6-F1
#
_cell.length_a   1.000
_cell.length_b   1.000
_cell.length_c   1.000
_cell.angle_alpha   90.00
_cell.angle_beta   90.00
_cell.angle_gamma   90.00
#
_symmetry.space_group_name_H-M   'P 1'
#
loop_
_entity.id
_entity.type
_entity.pdbx_description
1 polymer ?
#
loop_
_entity_poly.entity_id
_entity_poly.type
_entity_poly.pdbx_seq_one_letter_code
_entity_poly.pdbx_strand_id
1 'polypeptide(L)'
;MSSNKESITSDIVNEEVKYISNTLELMRDAHRISNDAYLESGSIQGGLSVISSLLEQDITDLEIDSLLNTLLERTKVLDIKYPDLNGIIESYRTI
;
A
#
# COMPACT_ATOMS: atom_id res chain seq x y z
N MET A 1 -19.23 7.84 -24.06
CA MET A 1 -17.77 7.70 -23.86
C MET A 1 -17.58 6.85 -22.62
N SER A 2 -17.11 5.61 -22.75
CA SER A 2 -16.75 4.80 -21.59
C SER A 2 -15.39 5.27 -21.10
N SER A 3 -15.35 5.86 -19.91
CA SER A 3 -14.10 6.04 -19.18
C SER A 3 -13.50 4.67 -18.97
N ASN A 4 -12.34 4.40 -19.59
CA ASN A 4 -11.47 3.32 -19.16
C ASN A 4 -10.95 3.71 -17.78
N LYS A 5 -11.76 3.47 -16.74
CA LYS A 5 -11.29 3.38 -15.38
C LYS A 5 -10.47 2.09 -15.38
N GLU A 6 -9.14 2.19 -15.35
CA GLU A 6 -8.30 1.01 -15.16
C GLU A 6 -8.86 0.25 -13.95
N SER A 7 -9.42 -0.93 -14.20
CA SER A 7 -9.99 -1.73 -13.14
C SER A 7 -8.82 -2.20 -12.30
N ILE A 8 -8.80 -1.82 -11.02
CA ILE A 8 -7.90 -2.43 -10.06
C ILE A 8 -8.17 -3.95 -10.10
N THR A 9 -7.12 -4.73 -10.35
CA THR A 9 -7.17 -6.20 -10.30
C THR A 9 -6.38 -6.69 -9.10
N SER A 10 -6.68 -7.90 -8.62
CA SER A 10 -5.90 -8.53 -7.55
C SER A 10 -4.42 -8.61 -7.89
N ASP A 11 -4.07 -8.90 -9.15
CA ASP A 11 -2.68 -8.95 -9.61
C ASP A 11 -1.94 -7.62 -9.40
N ILE A 12 -2.55 -6.49 -9.78
CA ILE A 12 -1.96 -5.15 -9.59
C ILE A 12 -1.76 -4.86 -8.09
N VAL A 13 -2.76 -5.17 -7.27
CA VAL A 13 -2.68 -4.95 -5.81
C VAL A 13 -1.62 -5.85 -5.19
N ASN A 14 -1.54 -7.12 -5.59
CA ASN A 14 -0.54 -8.08 -5.11
C ASN A 14 0.89 -7.61 -5.43
N GLU A 15 1.14 -7.13 -6.65
CA GLU A 15 2.46 -6.61 -7.01
C GLU A 15 2.82 -5.36 -6.22
N GLU A 16 1.89 -4.44 -6.01
CA GLU A 16 2.13 -3.26 -5.17
C GLU A 16 2.38 -3.63 -3.70
N VAL A 17 1.63 -4.59 -3.15
CA VAL A 17 1.88 -5.11 -1.77
C VAL A 17 3.29 -5.68 -1.65
N LYS A 18 3.70 -6.53 -2.61
CA LYS A 18 5.06 -7.11 -2.63
C LYS A 18 6.12 -6.03 -2.73
N TYR A 19 5.93 -5.05 -3.62
CA TYR A 19 6.85 -3.93 -3.79
C TYR A 19 7.02 -3.14 -2.48
N ILE A 20 5.90 -2.74 -1.86
CA ILE A 20 5.92 -1.98 -0.60
C ILE A 20 6.56 -2.81 0.52
N SER A 21 6.30 -4.13 0.56
CA SER A 21 6.90 -5.06 1.53
C SER A 21 8.41 -5.14 1.41
N ASN A 22 8.91 -5.47 0.22
CA ASN A 22 10.34 -5.56 -0.04
C ASN A 22 11.05 -4.22 0.19
N THR A 23 10.43 -3.12 -0.22
CA THR A 23 11.03 -1.78 -0.07
C THR A 23 11.12 -1.40 1.40
N LEU A 24 10.05 -1.57 2.19
CA LEU A 24 10.06 -1.22 3.61
C LEU A 24 11.05 -2.07 4.40
N GLU A 25 11.19 -3.36 4.08
CA GLU A 25 12.20 -4.24 4.68
C GLU A 25 13.62 -3.76 4.36
N LEU A 26 13.93 -3.52 3.09
CA LEU A 26 15.23 -2.98 2.67
C LEU A 26 15.54 -1.64 3.34
N MET A 27 14.54 -0.77 3.50
CA MET A 27 14.73 0.57 4.07
C MET A 27 15.00 0.49 5.56
N ARG A 28 14.30 -0.40 6.26
CA ARG A 28 14.52 -0.65 7.69
C ARG A 28 15.94 -1.18 7.90
N ASP A 29 16.34 -2.17 7.11
CA ASP A 29 17.65 -2.81 7.24
C ASP A 29 18.80 -1.83 6.90
N ALA A 30 18.59 -0.96 5.91
CA ALA A 30 19.48 0.16 5.58
C ALA A 30 19.42 1.33 6.58
N HIS A 31 18.62 1.22 7.65
CA HIS A 31 18.40 2.26 8.66
C HIS A 31 17.90 3.60 8.08
N ARG A 32 17.23 3.55 6.92
CA ARG A 32 16.62 4.71 6.26
C ARG A 32 15.25 5.06 6.84
N ILE A 33 14.56 4.09 7.44
CA ILE A 33 13.31 4.29 8.18
C ILE A 33 13.46 3.72 9.58
N SER A 34 12.69 4.25 10.54
CA SER A 34 12.65 3.69 11.90
C SER A 34 11.86 2.39 11.95
N ASN A 35 12.13 1.56 12.97
CA ASN A 35 11.32 0.38 13.24
C ASN A 35 9.85 0.74 13.47
N ASP A 36 9.55 1.87 14.10
CA ASP A 36 8.17 2.33 14.31
C ASP A 36 7.48 2.65 12.98
N ALA A 37 8.17 3.33 12.06
CA ALA A 37 7.65 3.60 10.72
C ALA A 37 7.39 2.31 9.95
N TYR A 38 8.29 1.32 10.05
CA TYR A 38 8.11 -0.01 9.47
C TYR A 38 6.87 -0.72 10.04
N LEU A 39 6.73 -0.75 11.38
CA LEU A 39 5.61 -1.42 12.05
C LEU A 39 4.26 -0.77 11.73
N GLU A 40 4.19 0.56 11.71
CA GLU A 40 2.95 1.27 11.40
C GLU A 40 2.56 1.11 9.93
N SER A 41 3.55 1.08 9.02
CA SER A 41 3.33 0.78 7.60
C SER A 41 2.79 -0.64 7.38
N GLY A 42 3.15 -1.59 8.25
CA GLY A 42 2.64 -2.97 8.20
C GLY A 42 1.12 -3.07 8.27
N SER A 43 0.45 -2.15 8.98
CA SER A 43 -1.01 -2.11 9.05
C SER A 43 -1.67 -1.76 7.71
N ILE A 44 -1.00 -0.95 6.89
CA ILE A 44 -1.46 -0.57 5.55
C ILE A 44 -1.23 -1.73 4.58
N GLN A 45 -0.06 -2.38 4.64
CA GLN A 45 0.25 -3.59 3.86
C GLN A 45 -0.74 -4.73 4.12
N GLY A 46 -1.05 -4.99 5.39
CA GLY A 46 -2.03 -6.02 5.75
C GLY A 46 -3.41 -5.72 5.17
N GLY A 47 -3.83 -4.44 5.18
CA GLY A 47 -5.09 -4.03 4.55
C GLY A 47 -5.11 -4.20 3.04
N LEU A 48 -4.01 -3.84 2.35
CA LEU A 48 -3.88 -4.07 0.90
C LEU A 48 -3.89 -5.57 0.55
N SER A 49 -3.29 -6.41 1.39
CA SER A 49 -3.33 -7.86 1.22
C SER A 49 -4.76 -8.40 1.30
N VAL A 50 -5.56 -7.86 2.23
CA VAL A 50 -6.99 -8.20 2.33
C VAL A 50 -7.75 -7.75 1.08
N ILE A 51 -7.52 -6.53 0.58
CA ILE A 51 -8.13 -6.05 -0.67
C ILE A 51 -7.83 -7.00 -1.83
N SER A 52 -6.58 -7.43 -1.95
CA SER A 52 -6.19 -8.38 -3.00
C SER A 52 -6.98 -9.68 -2.90
N SER A 53 -7.06 -10.27 -1.70
CA SER A 53 -7.86 -11.49 -1.49
C SER A 53 -9.35 -11.29 -1.76
N LEU A 54 -9.92 -10.12 -1.50
CA LEU A 54 -11.32 -9.81 -1.82
C LEU A 54 -11.54 -9.71 -3.33
N LEU A 55 -10.59 -9.11 -4.07
CA LEU A 55 -10.61 -9.06 -5.53
C LEU A 55 -10.50 -10.46 -6.15
N GLU A 56 -9.66 -11.34 -5.60
CA GLU A 56 -9.55 -12.75 -6.04
C GLU A 56 -10.84 -13.56 -5.83
N GLN A 57 -11.69 -13.14 -4.89
CA GLN A 57 -12.95 -13.80 -4.53
C GLN A 57 -14.17 -13.19 -5.24
N ASP A 58 -13.98 -12.26 -6.18
CA ASP A 58 -15.06 -11.51 -6.86
C ASP A 58 -16.06 -10.86 -5.86
N ILE A 59 -15.56 -10.41 -4.71
CA ILE A 59 -16.35 -9.70 -3.68
C ILE A 59 -16.73 -8.29 -4.20
N THR A 60 -17.89 -7.79 -3.77
CA THR A 60 -18.45 -6.50 -4.22
C THR A 60 -17.53 -5.30 -3.99
N ASP A 61 -17.46 -4.44 -5.00
CA ASP A 61 -16.69 -3.18 -5.02
C ASP A 61 -16.91 -2.28 -3.79
N LEU A 62 -18.11 -2.30 -3.17
CA LEU A 62 -18.43 -1.46 -2.01
C LEU A 62 -17.56 -1.77 -0.78
N GLU A 63 -17.27 -3.03 -0.51
CA GLU A 63 -16.44 -3.43 0.64
C GLU A 63 -14.98 -3.09 0.40
N ILE A 64 -14.52 -3.29 -0.84
CA ILE A 64 -13.18 -2.91 -1.30
C ILE A 64 -12.99 -1.39 -1.23
N ASP A 65 -13.96 -0.61 -1.70
CA ASP A 65 -13.94 0.85 -1.65
C ASP A 65 -13.89 1.38 -0.20
N SER A 66 -14.67 0.77 0.70
CA SER A 66 -14.67 1.12 2.13
C SER A 66 -13.29 0.87 2.78
N LEU A 67 -12.68 -0.28 2.46
CA LEU A 67 -11.36 -0.63 2.95
C LEU A 67 -10.27 0.28 2.36
N LEU A 68 -10.33 0.55 1.05
CA LEU A 68 -9.43 1.50 0.38
C LEU A 68 -9.47 2.89 1.01
N ASN A 69 -10.66 3.42 1.29
CA ASN A 69 -10.81 4.71 1.96
C ASN A 69 -10.19 4.70 3.35
N THR A 70 -10.36 3.61 4.11
CA THR A 70 -9.74 3.46 5.43
C THR A 70 -8.22 3.44 5.34
N LEU A 71 -7.65 2.75 4.35
CA LEU A 71 -6.20 2.72 4.14
C LEU A 71 -5.67 4.07 3.70
N LEU A 72 -6.40 4.78 2.84
CA LEU A 72 -6.02 6.14 2.42
C LEU A 72 -5.90 7.09 3.61
N GLU A 73 -6.86 7.08 4.54
CA GLU A 73 -6.78 7.92 5.75
C GLU A 73 -5.61 7.54 6.64
N ARG A 74 -5.31 6.23 6.77
CA ARG A 74 -4.11 5.78 7.50
C ARG A 74 -2.82 6.23 6.84
N THR A 75 -2.73 6.16 5.52
CA THR A 75 -1.57 6.64 4.76
C THR A 75 -1.37 8.14 4.99
N LYS A 76 -2.42 8.96 4.99
CA LYS A 76 -2.32 10.39 5.30
C LYS A 76 -1.77 10.65 6.71
N VAL A 77 -2.25 9.92 7.71
CA VAL A 77 -1.74 10.03 9.08
C VAL A 77 -0.27 9.62 9.16
N LEU A 78 0.09 8.54 8.47
CA LEU A 78 1.47 8.06 8.41
C LEU A 78 2.40 9.07 7.74
N ASP A 79 1.95 9.71 6.65
CA ASP A 79 2.69 10.72 5.90
C ASP A 79 2.94 11.99 6.75
N ILE A 80 1.95 12.42 7.55
CA ILE A 80 2.13 13.52 8.51
C ILE A 80 3.18 13.16 9.57
N LYS A 81 3.20 11.91 10.03
CA LYS A 81 4.11 11.44 11.08
C LYS A 81 5.53 11.16 10.56
N TYR A 82 5.64 10.71 9.31
CA TYR A 82 6.89 10.33 8.65
C TYR A 82 6.94 10.93 7.22
N PRO A 83 7.12 12.27 7.08
CA PRO A 83 6.97 12.97 5.79
C PRO A 83 7.95 12.55 4.71
N ASP A 84 9.12 12.03 5.09
CA ASP A 84 10.13 11.55 4.14
C ASP A 84 9.90 10.10 3.69
N LEU A 85 8.98 9.37 4.34
CA LEU A 85 8.79 7.93 4.12
C LEU A 85 8.38 7.63 2.69
N ASN A 86 7.40 8.35 2.15
CA ASN A 86 6.95 8.15 0.78
C ASN A 86 8.06 8.45 -0.24
N GLY A 87 8.81 9.53 -0.06
CA GLY A 87 9.94 9.87 -0.92
C GLY A 87 11.06 8.82 -0.87
N ILE A 88 11.31 8.25 0.31
CA ILE A 88 12.26 7.16 0.48
C ILE A 88 11.78 5.90 -0.24
N ILE A 89 10.52 5.51 -0.10
CA ILE A 89 9.94 4.33 -0.77
C ILE A 89 10.02 4.51 -2.29
N GLU A 90 9.55 5.63 -2.82
CA GLU A 90 9.53 5.87 -4.27
C GLU A 90 10.94 6.02 -4.88
N SER A 91 11.96 6.35 -4.08
CA SER A 91 13.36 6.35 -4.55
C SER A 91 13.87 4.96 -5.00
N TYR A 92 13.16 3.88 -4.66
CA TYR A 92 13.48 2.51 -5.09
C TYR A 92 12.63 2.01 -6.26
N ARG A 93 11.63 2.78 -6.69
CA ARG A 93 10.87 2.46 -7.88
C ARG A 93 11.76 2.71 -9.09
N THR A 94 12.44 1.67 -9.55
CA THR A 94 13.32 1.76 -10.72
C THR A 94 12.42 1.88 -11.95
N ILE A 95 12.59 2.98 -12.69
CA ILE A 95 11.89 3.28 -13.96
C ILE A 95 12.37 2.34 -15.07
#